data_AF-A0A520MX53-F1
#
_entry.id   AF-A0A520MX53-F1
#
_cell.length_a   1.000
_cell.length_b   1.000
_cell.length_c   1.000
_cell.angle_alpha   90.00
_cell.angle_beta   90.00
_cell.angle_gamma   90.00
#
_symmetry.space_group_name_H-M   'P 1'
#
loop_
_entity.id
_entity.type
_entity.pdbx_description
1 polymer ?
#
loop_
_entity_poly.entity_id
_entity_poly.type
_entity_poly.pdbx_seq_one_letter_code
_entity_poly.pdbx_strand_id
1 'polypeptide(L)'
;MKILLIVLIALVPSTLVAETSEQYTYRAEFFFGDLNEGRDYEDVKAQNMEYLGFLKENDLKYGRALFIPIWSGEREYDIIEYGYWPSGEEQYREWGAYMNKYPAWAEENSQYQGADPVYAGSATTVKRAISMRGVRARGIRIPTEERDRFNFVDFRRCNFKEQGNFENLLDLNARIEAAEIELGDRAGYGVHYLAPYRGIDEDIGYDFVIMRHYYSAAMRSSIVSSSPGFRAMMNENGYSREFQRYAECGSESTYRVEWLYNSNEG
;
A
#
# COMPACT_ATOMS: atom_id res chain seq x y z
N MET A 1 32.84 40.38 -42.43
CA MET A 1 32.20 39.04 -42.59
C MET A 1 31.68 38.60 -41.24
N LYS A 2 30.35 38.56 -41.05
CA LYS A 2 29.72 38.00 -39.85
C LYS A 2 29.67 36.48 -40.01
N ILE A 3 30.34 35.75 -39.13
CA ILE A 3 30.28 34.28 -39.08
C ILE A 3 28.92 33.92 -38.47
N LEU A 4 28.07 33.30 -39.29
CA LEU A 4 26.78 32.75 -38.89
C LEU A 4 27.04 31.41 -38.17
N LEU A 5 26.82 31.36 -36.86
CA LEU A 5 26.89 30.13 -36.09
C LEU A 5 25.59 29.34 -36.33
N ILE A 6 25.65 28.31 -37.17
CA ILE A 6 24.55 27.34 -37.33
C ILE A 6 24.64 26.38 -36.15
N VAL A 7 23.72 26.49 -35.21
CA VAL A 7 23.52 25.50 -34.14
C VAL A 7 22.75 24.33 -34.73
N LEU A 8 23.44 23.22 -34.96
CA LEU A 8 22.83 21.95 -35.33
C LEU A 8 22.18 21.36 -34.07
N ILE A 9 20.85 21.49 -33.95
CA ILE A 9 20.09 20.76 -32.92
C ILE A 9 20.08 19.29 -33.34
N ALA A 10 20.90 18.48 -32.68
CA ALA A 10 20.80 17.04 -32.78
C ALA A 10 19.48 16.60 -32.15
N LEU A 11 18.48 16.32 -32.98
CA LEU A 11 17.31 15.53 -32.61
C LEU A 11 17.82 14.12 -32.27
N VAL A 12 18.10 13.86 -31.00
CA VAL A 12 18.21 12.50 -30.50
C VAL A 12 16.80 11.92 -30.57
N PRO A 13 16.53 10.88 -31.37
CA PRO A 13 15.24 10.22 -31.32
C PRO A 13 15.11 9.63 -29.91
N SER A 14 14.14 10.13 -29.14
CA SER A 14 13.69 9.49 -27.92
C SER A 14 13.19 8.11 -28.32
N THR A 15 14.03 7.09 -28.11
CA THR A 15 13.53 5.72 -27.99
C THR A 15 12.45 5.76 -26.92
N LEU A 16 11.21 5.43 -27.30
CA LEU A 16 10.10 5.14 -26.41
C LEU A 16 10.48 3.95 -25.53
N VAL A 17 11.35 4.18 -24.54
CA VAL A 17 11.41 3.32 -23.37
C VAL A 17 10.09 3.59 -22.67
N ALA A 18 9.22 2.58 -22.61
CA ALA A 18 8.00 2.67 -21.81
C ALA A 18 8.37 3.16 -20.42
N GLU A 19 7.88 4.34 -20.02
CA GLU A 19 8.17 4.89 -18.69
C GLU A 19 7.55 3.96 -17.64
N THR A 20 8.41 3.22 -16.94
CA THR A 20 8.02 2.43 -15.77
C THR A 20 7.67 3.37 -14.62
N SER A 21 6.85 2.90 -13.69
CA SER A 21 6.45 3.67 -12.51
C SER A 21 7.64 3.96 -11.59
N GLU A 22 7.62 5.14 -10.96
CA GLU A 22 8.60 5.48 -9.93
C GLU A 22 8.47 4.55 -8.72
N GLN A 23 9.61 4.00 -8.30
CA GLN A 23 9.72 3.25 -7.05
C GLN A 23 10.08 4.21 -5.92
N TYR A 24 9.20 4.32 -4.92
CA TYR A 24 9.39 5.19 -3.77
C TYR A 24 9.08 4.45 -2.46
N THR A 25 9.74 4.87 -1.40
CA THR A 25 9.56 4.33 -0.05
C THR A 25 8.58 5.19 0.74
N TYR A 26 7.89 4.58 1.70
CA TYR A 26 6.92 5.26 2.56
C TYR A 26 6.79 4.49 3.90
N ARG A 27 6.06 5.06 4.86
CA ARG A 27 5.68 4.38 6.10
C ARG A 27 4.23 3.98 6.05
N ALA A 28 3.91 2.84 6.66
CA ALA A 28 2.56 2.35 6.78
C ALA A 28 2.29 1.82 8.18
N GLU A 29 1.02 1.80 8.53
CA GLU A 29 0.50 1.09 9.69
C GLU A 29 -0.79 0.37 9.36
N PHE A 30 -1.04 -0.70 10.08
CA PHE A 30 -2.23 -1.53 9.95
C PHE A 30 -2.79 -1.75 11.35
N PHE A 31 -4.03 -1.33 11.55
CA PHE A 31 -4.81 -1.67 12.74
C PHE A 31 -5.84 -2.71 12.34
N PHE A 32 -5.75 -3.89 12.95
CA PHE A 32 -6.69 -4.98 12.76
C PHE A 32 -7.64 -4.99 13.95
N GLY A 33 -8.94 -4.93 13.68
CA GLY A 33 -9.92 -4.79 14.74
C GLY A 33 -11.30 -5.30 14.38
N ASP A 34 -12.14 -5.32 15.41
CA ASP A 34 -13.55 -5.65 15.31
C ASP A 34 -14.40 -4.40 15.46
N LEU A 35 -15.58 -4.41 14.86
CA LEU A 35 -16.57 -3.36 15.09
C LEU A 35 -17.14 -3.49 16.51
N ASN A 36 -17.23 -2.37 17.22
CA ASN A 36 -17.88 -2.34 18.53
C ASN A 36 -19.40 -2.55 18.40
N GLU A 37 -20.04 -3.00 19.48
CA GLU A 37 -21.49 -3.29 19.47
C GLU A 37 -22.30 -2.08 18.99
N GLY A 38 -23.20 -2.31 18.03
CA GLY A 38 -24.05 -1.27 17.44
C GLY A 38 -23.35 -0.32 16.48
N ARG A 39 -22.07 -0.55 16.17
CA ARG A 39 -21.29 0.22 15.18
C ARG A 39 -21.24 -0.47 13.84
N ASP A 40 -21.11 0.34 12.79
CA ASP A 40 -20.97 -0.14 11.43
C ASP A 40 -19.79 0.50 10.68
N TYR A 41 -19.67 0.17 9.39
CA TYR A 41 -18.64 0.70 8.52
C TYR A 41 -18.68 2.23 8.40
N GLU A 42 -19.86 2.82 8.35
CA GLU A 42 -20.01 4.27 8.19
C GLU A 42 -19.65 5.00 9.49
N ASP A 43 -19.86 4.40 10.67
CA ASP A 43 -19.29 4.91 11.94
C ASP A 43 -17.75 4.99 11.88
N VAL A 44 -17.08 3.91 11.45
CA VAL A 44 -15.61 3.88 11.34
C VAL A 44 -15.12 4.91 10.33
N LYS A 45 -15.82 5.03 9.20
CA LYS A 45 -15.52 6.04 8.19
C LYS A 45 -15.68 7.45 8.75
N ALA A 46 -16.77 7.75 9.45
CA ALA A 46 -17.02 9.06 10.04
C ALA A 46 -15.90 9.47 11.00
N GLN A 47 -15.46 8.57 11.89
CA GLN A 47 -14.33 8.80 12.80
C GLN A 47 -13.03 9.10 12.04
N ASN A 48 -12.76 8.37 10.96
CA ASN A 48 -11.60 8.63 10.13
C ASN A 48 -11.67 9.99 9.41
N MET A 49 -12.87 10.46 9.07
CA MET A 49 -13.07 11.79 8.49
C MET A 49 -12.91 12.92 9.51
N GLU A 50 -13.24 12.69 10.79
CA GLU A 50 -12.91 13.62 11.88
C GLU A 50 -11.39 13.76 12.04
N TYR A 51 -10.66 12.62 11.99
CA TYR A 51 -9.21 12.62 12.02
C TYR A 51 -8.57 13.34 10.82
N LEU A 52 -9.18 13.28 9.62
CA LEU A 52 -8.76 14.12 8.49
C LEU A 52 -8.85 15.62 8.81
N GLY A 53 -9.86 16.06 9.57
CA GLY A 53 -9.96 17.43 10.07
C GLY A 53 -8.73 17.83 10.89
N PHE A 54 -8.38 17.00 11.87
CA PHE A 54 -7.16 17.18 12.67
C PHE A 54 -5.89 17.27 11.81
N LEU A 55 -5.73 16.37 10.83
CA LEU A 55 -4.57 16.36 9.94
C LEU A 55 -4.46 17.68 9.16
N LYS A 56 -5.57 18.18 8.60
CA LYS A 56 -5.61 19.43 7.83
C LYS A 56 -5.33 20.65 8.71
N GLU A 57 -5.90 20.70 9.91
CA GLU A 57 -5.67 21.80 10.88
C GLU A 57 -4.19 21.93 11.27
N ASN A 58 -3.43 20.83 11.22
CA ASN A 58 -2.04 20.76 11.68
C ASN A 58 -1.03 20.61 10.53
N ASP A 59 -1.47 20.71 9.27
CA ASP A 59 -0.63 20.55 8.08
C ASP A 59 0.13 19.20 8.09
N LEU A 60 -0.57 18.12 8.43
CA LEU A 60 0.00 16.79 8.59
C LEU A 60 -0.29 15.92 7.36
N LYS A 61 0.72 15.14 6.99
CA LYS A 61 0.77 14.33 5.76
C LYS A 61 0.50 12.86 6.04
N TYR A 62 -0.70 12.41 5.72
CA TYR A 62 -1.18 11.07 6.02
C TYR A 62 -2.30 10.63 5.09
N GLY A 63 -2.28 9.37 4.70
CA GLY A 63 -3.36 8.74 3.95
C GLY A 63 -4.02 7.61 4.73
N ARG A 64 -5.31 7.40 4.47
CA ARG A 64 -6.13 6.37 5.11
C ARG A 64 -6.89 5.55 4.07
N ALA A 65 -6.89 4.24 4.25
CA ALA A 65 -7.81 3.32 3.59
C ALA A 65 -8.43 2.34 4.59
N LEU A 66 -9.61 1.83 4.26
CA LEU A 66 -10.31 0.81 5.04
C LEU A 66 -10.39 -0.48 4.23
N PHE A 67 -9.98 -1.60 4.82
CA PHE A 67 -10.10 -2.92 4.21
C PHE A 67 -11.12 -3.78 4.96
N ILE A 68 -11.99 -4.45 4.20
CA ILE A 68 -12.99 -5.38 4.74
C ILE A 68 -12.87 -6.73 4.03
N PRO A 69 -12.85 -7.85 4.75
CA PRO A 69 -12.86 -9.17 4.13
C PRO A 69 -14.05 -9.35 3.18
N ILE A 70 -13.80 -9.76 1.93
CA ILE A 70 -14.87 -9.94 0.92
C ILE A 70 -15.62 -11.26 1.10
N TRP A 71 -14.94 -12.31 1.55
CA TRP A 71 -15.53 -13.63 1.65
C TRP A 71 -16.44 -13.75 2.88
N SER A 72 -17.55 -14.50 2.74
CA SER A 72 -18.40 -14.87 3.86
C SER A 72 -17.77 -16.02 4.64
N GLY A 73 -17.70 -15.94 5.96
CA GLY A 73 -17.16 -16.99 6.84
C GLY A 73 -16.70 -16.42 8.18
N GLU A 74 -16.08 -17.26 9.00
CA GLU A 74 -15.33 -16.80 10.17
C GLU A 74 -14.23 -15.84 9.70
N ARG A 75 -14.17 -14.67 10.33
CA ARG A 75 -13.20 -13.62 10.05
C ARG A 75 -12.38 -13.40 11.31
N GLU A 76 -11.07 -13.26 11.14
CA GLU A 76 -10.17 -12.95 12.25
C GLU A 76 -10.41 -11.52 12.78
N TYR A 77 -10.77 -10.61 11.86
CA TYR A 77 -11.06 -9.20 12.12
C TYR A 77 -12.19 -8.72 11.19
N ASP A 78 -13.02 -7.80 11.66
CA ASP A 78 -14.09 -7.20 10.85
C ASP A 78 -13.54 -6.17 9.86
N ILE A 79 -12.53 -5.41 10.28
CA ILE A 79 -11.98 -4.29 9.54
C ILE A 79 -10.48 -4.14 9.78
N ILE A 80 -9.79 -3.64 8.76
CA ILE A 80 -8.40 -3.23 8.84
C ILE A 80 -8.31 -1.76 8.44
N GLU A 81 -7.78 -0.92 9.33
CA GLU A 81 -7.50 0.47 9.05
C GLU A 81 -6.03 0.61 8.62
N TYR A 82 -5.82 1.01 7.36
CA TYR A 82 -4.49 1.18 6.78
C TYR A 82 -4.12 2.66 6.73
N GLY A 83 -3.06 3.00 7.45
CA GLY A 83 -2.45 4.32 7.48
C GLY A 83 -1.17 4.37 6.66
N TYR A 84 -0.86 5.50 6.04
CA TYR A 84 0.46 5.70 5.42
C TYR A 84 0.94 7.15 5.41
N TRP A 85 2.25 7.31 5.55
CA TRP A 85 2.96 8.59 5.48
C TRP A 85 4.02 8.54 4.38
N PRO A 86 4.33 9.68 3.73
CA PRO A 86 5.35 9.71 2.69
C PRO A 86 6.76 9.44 3.24
N SER A 87 7.02 9.65 4.54
CA SER A 87 8.32 9.41 5.15
C SER A 87 8.22 9.06 6.64
N GLY A 88 9.34 8.64 7.24
CA GLY A 88 9.43 8.45 8.69
C GLY A 88 9.38 9.77 9.47
N GLU A 89 9.82 10.87 8.87
CA GLU A 89 9.74 12.19 9.49
C GLU A 89 8.29 12.64 9.64
N GLU A 90 7.49 12.50 8.58
CA GLU A 90 6.07 12.86 8.61
C GLU A 90 5.27 11.97 9.57
N GLN A 91 5.64 10.69 9.70
CA GLN A 91 5.10 9.80 10.74
C GLN A 91 5.31 10.37 12.15
N TYR A 92 6.55 10.73 12.48
CA TYR A 92 6.83 11.26 13.82
C TYR A 92 6.28 12.67 14.05
N ARG A 93 6.16 13.48 13.00
CA ARG A 93 5.49 14.79 13.07
C ARG A 93 4.02 14.61 13.43
N GLU A 94 3.33 13.69 12.78
CA GLU A 94 1.92 13.40 13.04
C GLU A 94 1.72 12.79 14.44
N TRP A 95 2.43 11.70 14.78
CA TRP A 95 2.36 11.10 16.12
C TRP A 95 2.67 12.12 17.23
N GLY A 96 3.69 12.95 17.03
CA GLY A 96 4.05 14.02 17.97
C GLY A 96 2.93 15.05 18.13
N ALA A 97 2.32 15.50 17.02
CA ALA A 97 1.19 16.42 17.07
C ALA A 97 -0.02 15.80 17.79
N TYR A 98 -0.31 14.53 17.53
CA TYR A 98 -1.41 13.82 18.18
C TYR A 98 -1.19 13.68 19.69
N MET A 99 -0.02 13.17 20.11
CA MET A 99 0.32 13.00 21.53
C MET A 99 0.33 14.33 22.30
N ASN A 100 0.81 15.41 21.68
CA ASN A 100 0.84 16.73 22.31
C ASN A 100 -0.54 17.41 22.39
N LYS A 101 -1.48 17.08 21.49
CA LYS A 101 -2.86 17.58 21.53
C LYS A 101 -3.70 16.86 22.60
N TYR A 102 -3.39 15.60 22.88
CA TYR A 102 -4.10 14.78 23.87
C TYR A 102 -3.18 14.38 25.05
N PRO A 103 -2.67 15.34 25.85
CA PRO A 103 -1.75 15.05 26.93
C PRO A 103 -2.37 14.17 28.01
N ALA A 104 -3.67 14.31 28.29
CA ALA A 104 -4.39 13.42 29.22
C ALA A 104 -4.42 11.97 28.72
N TRP A 105 -4.64 11.76 27.41
CA TRP A 105 -4.57 10.42 26.82
C TRP A 105 -3.14 9.85 26.89
N ALA A 106 -2.15 10.66 26.53
CA ALA A 106 -0.75 10.24 26.59
C ALA A 106 -0.32 9.90 28.03
N GLU A 107 -0.78 10.68 29.02
CA GLU A 107 -0.52 10.44 30.44
C GLU A 107 -1.23 9.17 30.94
N GLU A 108 -2.52 9.00 30.63
CA GLU A 108 -3.33 7.82 31.01
C GLU A 108 -2.84 6.52 30.36
N ASN A 109 -2.28 6.59 29.14
CA ASN A 109 -1.82 5.42 28.37
C ASN A 109 -0.29 5.24 28.39
N SER A 110 0.45 6.11 29.08
CA SER A 110 1.91 5.96 29.30
C SER A 110 2.27 4.84 30.29
N GLN A 111 1.29 4.36 31.07
CA GLN A 111 1.47 3.23 31.99
C GLN A 111 1.14 1.92 31.28
N TYR A 112 2.11 1.40 30.53
CA TYR A 112 2.05 0.12 29.83
C TYR A 112 1.98 -1.06 30.81
N GLN A 113 0.79 -1.38 31.31
CA GLN A 113 0.43 -2.73 31.77
C GLN A 113 -1.01 -3.07 31.37
N GLY A 114 -1.15 -3.79 30.24
CA GLY A 114 -2.31 -4.66 29.98
C GLY A 114 -3.64 -4.03 29.57
N ALA A 115 -3.68 -2.76 29.15
CA ALA A 115 -4.93 -2.15 28.70
C ALA A 115 -5.17 -2.41 27.20
N ASP A 116 -6.26 -3.10 26.89
CA ASP A 116 -6.98 -3.02 25.63
C ASP A 116 -7.55 -1.58 25.58
N PRO A 117 -6.99 -0.65 24.77
CA PRO A 117 -7.39 0.74 24.85
C PRO A 117 -8.72 0.90 24.10
N VAL A 118 -9.80 0.49 24.75
CA VAL A 118 -11.16 0.87 24.34
C VAL A 118 -11.28 2.37 24.62
N TYR A 119 -10.94 3.17 23.62
CA TYR A 119 -11.35 4.58 23.60
C TYR A 119 -12.88 4.61 23.76
N ALA A 120 -13.37 5.21 24.85
CA ALA A 120 -14.80 5.40 25.05
C ALA A 120 -15.35 6.21 23.86
N GLY A 121 -16.09 5.54 22.96
CA GLY A 121 -16.63 6.13 21.73
C GLY A 121 -15.97 5.65 20.42
N SER A 122 -14.88 4.87 20.46
CA SER A 122 -14.30 4.25 19.26
C SER A 122 -15.32 3.36 18.55
N ALA A 123 -15.31 3.36 17.21
CA ALA A 123 -16.11 2.46 16.40
C ALA A 123 -15.50 1.04 16.32
N THR A 124 -14.20 0.91 16.64
CA THR A 124 -13.46 -0.35 16.61
C THR A 124 -12.75 -0.64 17.93
N THR A 125 -12.52 -1.92 18.19
CA THR A 125 -11.52 -2.38 19.17
C THR A 125 -10.32 -2.95 18.41
N VAL A 126 -9.13 -2.40 18.66
CA VAL A 126 -7.89 -2.81 17.98
C VAL A 126 -7.33 -4.06 18.65
N LYS A 127 -7.35 -5.18 17.94
CA LYS A 127 -6.79 -6.45 18.41
C LYS A 127 -5.30 -6.58 18.11
N ARG A 128 -4.84 -5.94 17.03
CA ARG A 128 -3.46 -6.04 16.56
C ARG A 128 -3.07 -4.78 15.79
N ALA A 129 -1.84 -4.32 16.00
CA ALA A 129 -1.27 -3.20 15.25
C ALA A 129 0.13 -3.56 14.72
N ILE A 130 0.43 -3.16 13.49
CA ILE A 130 1.75 -3.38 12.86
C ILE A 130 2.17 -2.12 12.11
N SER A 131 3.41 -1.66 12.32
CA SER A 131 4.04 -0.63 11.49
C SER A 131 4.97 -1.27 10.45
N MET A 132 4.83 -0.83 9.20
CA MET A 132 5.54 -1.38 8.04
C MET A 132 6.27 -0.30 7.22
N ARG A 133 7.44 -0.64 6.69
CA ARG A 133 8.13 0.12 5.65
C ARG A 133 7.55 -0.33 4.32
N GLY A 134 6.98 0.60 3.58
CA GLY A 134 6.44 0.33 2.26
C GLY A 134 7.38 0.75 1.16
N VAL A 135 7.38 0.01 0.05
CA VAL A 135 7.99 0.40 -1.22
C VAL A 135 7.01 0.11 -2.34
N ARG A 136 6.73 1.10 -3.20
CA ARG A 136 6.01 0.84 -4.46
C ARG A 136 6.98 0.11 -5.39
N ALA A 137 6.63 -1.13 -5.76
CA ALA A 137 7.49 -1.97 -6.59
C ALA A 137 7.21 -1.77 -8.08
N ARG A 138 5.92 -1.69 -8.45
CA ARG A 138 5.46 -1.37 -9.81
C ARG A 138 3.97 -1.01 -9.82
N GLY A 139 3.45 -0.50 -10.94
CA GLY A 139 2.03 -0.40 -11.19
C GLY A 139 1.67 0.54 -12.34
N ILE A 140 0.80 0.06 -13.23
CA ILE A 140 0.29 0.80 -14.37
C ILE A 140 -1.01 1.51 -13.97
N ARG A 141 -0.99 2.84 -13.90
CA ARG A 141 -2.11 3.67 -13.45
C ARG A 141 -3.21 3.81 -14.51
N ILE A 142 -4.43 4.08 -14.05
CA ILE A 142 -5.54 4.57 -14.87
C ILE A 142 -5.98 5.95 -14.36
N PRO A 143 -6.70 6.74 -15.18
CA PRO A 143 -7.27 8.02 -14.77
C PRO A 143 -8.13 7.89 -13.51
N THR A 144 -8.19 8.95 -12.70
CA THR A 144 -8.87 8.92 -11.39
C THR A 144 -10.38 8.78 -11.53
N GLU A 145 -10.95 9.34 -12.59
CA GLU A 145 -12.37 9.26 -12.95
C GLU A 145 -12.83 7.87 -13.36
N GLU A 146 -11.90 6.98 -13.73
CA GLU A 146 -12.18 5.58 -14.07
C GLU A 146 -12.06 4.64 -12.86
N ARG A 147 -11.73 5.16 -11.68
CA ARG A 147 -11.55 4.36 -10.46
C ARG A 147 -12.86 4.18 -9.73
N ASP A 148 -13.11 2.97 -9.23
CA ASP A 148 -14.30 2.77 -8.39
C ASP A 148 -14.03 3.29 -6.96
N ARG A 149 -15.10 3.69 -6.27
CA ARG A 149 -15.04 4.02 -4.83
C ARG A 149 -14.56 2.81 -4.02
N PHE A 150 -15.15 1.65 -4.29
CA PHE A 150 -14.81 0.38 -3.66
C PHE A 150 -14.06 -0.51 -4.65
N ASN A 151 -12.85 -0.91 -4.27
CA ASN A 151 -11.99 -1.76 -5.10
C ASN A 151 -11.53 -2.99 -4.33
N PHE A 152 -10.48 -3.62 -4.82
CA PHE A 152 -9.88 -4.82 -4.26
C PHE A 152 -8.43 -4.57 -3.90
N VAL A 153 -7.99 -5.22 -2.83
CA VAL A 153 -6.59 -5.36 -2.48
C VAL A 153 -6.31 -6.81 -2.12
N ASP A 154 -5.23 -7.35 -2.66
CA ASP A 154 -4.75 -8.70 -2.40
C ASP A 154 -3.45 -8.61 -1.58
N PHE A 155 -3.38 -9.38 -0.49
CA PHE A 155 -2.19 -9.47 0.37
C PHE A 155 -1.58 -10.87 0.31
N ARG A 156 -0.25 -10.95 0.33
CA ARG A 156 0.49 -12.20 0.45
C ARG A 156 1.65 -12.05 1.41
N ARG A 157 1.72 -12.91 2.41
CA ARG A 157 2.89 -13.03 3.29
C ARG A 157 4.00 -13.77 2.56
N CYS A 158 5.22 -13.27 2.66
CA CYS A 158 6.39 -13.79 1.96
C CYS A 158 7.63 -13.82 2.84
N ASN A 159 8.53 -14.75 2.54
CA ASN A 159 9.87 -14.85 3.09
C ASN A 159 10.90 -14.71 1.98
N PHE A 160 12.02 -14.10 2.29
CA PHE A 160 13.19 -14.11 1.43
C PHE A 160 13.82 -15.52 1.41
N LYS A 161 14.41 -15.86 0.27
CA LYS A 161 15.32 -17.00 0.16
C LYS A 161 16.77 -16.50 0.17
N GLU A 162 17.75 -17.41 0.06
CA GLU A 162 19.19 -17.07 0.17
C GLU A 162 19.63 -15.91 -0.74
N GLN A 163 19.06 -15.76 -1.94
CA GLN A 163 19.38 -14.69 -2.89
C GLN A 163 18.37 -13.52 -2.84
N GLY A 164 17.47 -13.55 -1.87
CA GLY A 164 16.35 -12.64 -1.71
C GLY A 164 16.72 -11.38 -0.95
N ASN A 165 16.39 -10.24 -1.54
CA ASN A 165 16.32 -8.95 -0.85
C ASN A 165 15.41 -8.02 -1.66
N PHE A 166 15.07 -6.85 -1.12
CA PHE A 166 14.22 -5.91 -1.85
C PHE A 166 14.88 -5.33 -3.10
N GLU A 167 16.19 -5.11 -3.13
CA GLU A 167 16.88 -4.59 -4.31
C GLU A 167 16.66 -5.50 -5.53
N ASN A 168 16.91 -6.80 -5.36
CA ASN A 168 16.70 -7.82 -6.39
C ASN A 168 15.23 -7.93 -6.80
N LEU A 169 14.30 -7.87 -5.83
CA LEU A 169 12.87 -7.91 -6.16
C LEU A 169 12.42 -6.64 -6.89
N LEU A 170 12.92 -5.46 -6.52
CA LEU A 170 12.55 -4.18 -7.13
C LEU A 170 13.09 -4.07 -8.56
N ASP A 171 14.34 -4.48 -8.81
CA ASP A 171 14.89 -4.62 -10.16
C ASP A 171 14.00 -5.54 -11.02
N LEU A 172 13.66 -6.71 -10.49
CA LEU A 172 12.80 -7.66 -11.18
C LEU A 172 11.42 -7.05 -11.48
N ASN A 173 10.84 -6.27 -10.56
CA ASN A 173 9.54 -5.63 -10.79
C ASN A 173 9.57 -4.55 -11.87
N ALA A 174 10.65 -3.78 -11.98
CA ALA A 174 10.82 -2.80 -13.06
C ALA A 174 10.84 -3.50 -14.43
N ARG A 175 11.58 -4.61 -14.55
CA ARG A 175 11.63 -5.43 -15.77
C ARG A 175 10.29 -6.10 -16.10
N ILE A 176 9.58 -6.57 -15.08
CA ILE A 176 8.22 -7.12 -15.26
C ILE A 176 7.26 -6.01 -15.71
N GLU A 177 7.32 -4.82 -15.12
CA GLU A 177 6.46 -3.71 -15.51
C GLU A 177 6.66 -3.32 -16.97
N ALA A 178 7.92 -3.18 -17.42
CA ALA A 178 8.23 -2.90 -18.82
C ALA A 178 7.58 -3.95 -19.76
N ALA A 179 7.73 -5.23 -19.45
CA ALA A 179 7.12 -6.31 -20.23
C ALA A 179 5.58 -6.33 -20.14
N GLU A 180 4.99 -5.95 -19.00
CA GLU A 180 3.54 -5.82 -18.87
C GLU A 180 2.99 -4.63 -19.67
N ILE A 181 3.74 -3.54 -19.80
CA ILE A 181 3.37 -2.40 -20.65
C ILE A 181 3.34 -2.84 -22.13
N GLU A 182 4.32 -3.64 -22.56
CA GLU A 182 4.35 -4.20 -23.91
C GLU A 182 3.17 -5.14 -24.21
N LEU A 183 2.68 -5.88 -23.21
CA LEU A 183 1.46 -6.71 -23.35
C LEU A 183 0.19 -5.87 -23.58
N GLY A 184 0.14 -4.65 -23.03
CA GLY A 184 -0.90 -3.65 -23.33
C GLY A 184 -2.28 -3.85 -22.68
N ASP A 185 -2.56 -4.97 -22.01
CA ASP A 185 -3.89 -5.33 -21.49
C ASP A 185 -3.98 -5.45 -19.94
N ARG A 186 -3.02 -4.84 -19.24
CA ARG A 186 -2.82 -5.03 -17.79
C ARG A 186 -2.77 -3.74 -16.96
N ALA A 187 -3.25 -2.62 -17.48
CA ALA A 187 -3.38 -1.40 -16.70
C ALA A 187 -4.33 -1.56 -15.49
N GLY A 188 -4.25 -0.64 -14.53
CA GLY A 188 -5.26 -0.55 -13.48
C GLY A 188 -4.88 -1.13 -12.12
N TYR A 189 -3.60 -1.18 -11.77
CA TYR A 189 -3.14 -1.74 -10.50
C TYR A 189 -1.85 -1.13 -9.97
N GLY A 190 -1.50 -1.44 -8.72
CA GLY A 190 -0.15 -1.26 -8.18
C GLY A 190 0.25 -2.37 -7.22
N VAL A 191 1.55 -2.65 -7.15
CA VAL A 191 2.18 -3.65 -6.28
C VAL A 191 3.15 -2.95 -5.34
N HIS A 192 3.02 -3.27 -4.06
CA HIS A 192 3.84 -2.73 -2.98
C HIS A 192 4.44 -3.88 -2.17
N TYR A 193 5.65 -3.64 -1.68
CA TYR A 193 6.28 -4.49 -0.67
C TYR A 193 6.25 -3.78 0.68
N LEU A 194 5.80 -4.50 1.70
CA LEU A 194 5.62 -3.99 3.05
C LEU A 194 6.46 -4.86 3.99
N ALA A 195 7.56 -4.32 4.52
CA ALA A 195 8.35 -5.00 5.55
C ALA A 195 7.94 -4.52 6.94
N PRO A 196 7.63 -5.42 7.89
CA PRO A 196 7.52 -5.04 9.29
C PRO A 196 8.80 -4.34 9.75
N TYR A 197 8.68 -3.27 10.53
CA TYR A 197 9.86 -2.63 11.13
C TYR A 197 9.67 -2.25 12.60
N ARG A 198 8.43 -2.20 13.09
CA ARG A 198 8.03 -1.99 14.49
C ARG A 198 6.60 -2.53 14.69
N GLY A 199 6.32 -3.18 15.81
CA GLY A 199 5.00 -3.69 16.14
C GLY A 199 5.03 -4.39 17.49
N ILE A 200 3.87 -4.47 18.15
CA ILE A 200 3.69 -5.12 19.46
C ILE A 200 3.82 -6.66 19.33
N ASP A 201 3.83 -7.18 18.10
CA ASP A 201 3.97 -8.59 17.84
C ASP A 201 5.44 -9.00 17.64
N GLU A 202 5.95 -9.79 18.58
CA GLU A 202 7.33 -10.31 18.58
C GLU A 202 7.50 -11.48 17.58
N ASP A 203 6.41 -12.12 17.13
CA ASP A 203 6.45 -13.32 16.27
C ASP A 203 5.86 -13.07 14.87
N ILE A 204 6.42 -12.08 14.15
CA ILE A 204 6.03 -11.85 12.76
C ILE A 204 6.67 -12.92 11.87
N GLY A 205 5.96 -14.03 11.64
CA GLY A 205 6.39 -15.20 10.84
C GLY A 205 6.48 -14.96 9.32
N TYR A 206 6.81 -13.74 8.89
CA TYR A 206 7.07 -13.38 7.50
C TYR A 206 8.03 -12.20 7.40
N ASP A 207 8.91 -12.19 6.39
CA ASP A 207 9.84 -11.09 6.15
C ASP A 207 9.17 -9.85 5.54
N PHE A 208 8.19 -10.06 4.66
CA PHE A 208 7.44 -8.97 4.03
C PHE A 208 6.07 -9.41 3.52
N VAL A 209 5.25 -8.43 3.16
CA VAL A 209 3.94 -8.64 2.53
C VAL A 209 3.95 -8.00 1.16
N ILE A 210 3.43 -8.72 0.16
CA ILE A 210 3.08 -8.15 -1.14
C ILE A 210 1.64 -7.65 -1.04
N MET A 211 1.43 -6.35 -1.25
CA MET A 211 0.13 -5.74 -1.38
C MET A 211 -0.10 -5.38 -2.85
N ARG A 212 -1.12 -5.96 -3.49
CA ARG A 212 -1.56 -5.59 -4.82
C ARG A 212 -2.92 -4.92 -4.74
N HIS A 213 -2.99 -3.63 -5.06
CA HIS A 213 -4.26 -2.90 -5.14
C HIS A 213 -4.72 -2.77 -6.59
N TYR A 214 -6.03 -2.73 -6.78
CA TYR A 214 -6.68 -2.50 -8.06
C TYR A 214 -7.42 -1.17 -8.05
N TYR A 215 -7.47 -0.49 -9.19
CA TYR A 215 -8.15 0.80 -9.30
C TYR A 215 -9.64 0.69 -9.64
N SER A 216 -10.08 -0.43 -10.21
CA SER A 216 -11.50 -0.75 -10.46
C SER A 216 -11.74 -2.25 -10.52
N ALA A 217 -12.99 -2.67 -10.33
CA ALA A 217 -13.43 -4.05 -10.52
C ALA A 217 -13.19 -4.52 -11.97
N ALA A 218 -13.43 -3.63 -12.95
CA ALA A 218 -13.21 -3.90 -14.36
C ALA A 218 -11.72 -4.18 -14.66
N MET A 219 -10.80 -3.37 -14.12
CA MET A 219 -9.36 -3.58 -14.30
C MET A 219 -8.88 -4.87 -13.63
N ARG A 220 -9.38 -5.19 -12.43
CA ARG A 220 -9.10 -6.48 -11.81
C ARG A 220 -9.55 -7.65 -12.68
N SER A 221 -10.77 -7.58 -13.22
CA SER A 221 -11.30 -8.60 -14.13
C SER A 221 -10.43 -8.78 -15.39
N SER A 222 -10.01 -7.67 -16.01
CA SER A 222 -9.10 -7.69 -17.16
C SER A 222 -7.78 -8.37 -16.83
N ILE A 223 -7.14 -7.97 -15.73
CA ILE A 223 -5.88 -8.53 -15.24
C ILE A 223 -5.97 -10.04 -14.96
N VAL A 224 -7.08 -10.48 -14.36
CA VAL A 224 -7.32 -11.91 -14.09
C VAL A 224 -7.49 -12.65 -15.40
N SER A 225 -8.29 -12.12 -16.32
CA SER A 225 -8.55 -12.72 -17.64
C SER A 225 -7.29 -12.84 -18.49
N SER A 226 -6.37 -11.86 -18.43
CA SER A 226 -5.09 -11.89 -19.15
C SER A 226 -3.97 -12.67 -18.42
N SER A 227 -4.27 -13.32 -17.29
CA SER A 227 -3.29 -14.11 -16.53
C SER A 227 -2.59 -15.23 -17.31
N PRO A 228 -3.22 -15.92 -18.29
CA PRO A 228 -2.50 -16.87 -19.13
C PRO A 228 -1.35 -16.23 -19.92
N GLY A 229 -1.60 -15.10 -20.60
CA GLY A 229 -0.58 -14.37 -21.36
C GLY A 229 0.51 -13.80 -20.47
N PHE A 230 0.13 -13.22 -19.33
CA PHE A 230 1.09 -12.76 -18.33
C PHE A 230 1.99 -13.90 -17.82
N ARG A 231 1.43 -15.08 -17.56
CA ARG A 231 2.22 -16.25 -17.13
C ARG A 231 3.17 -16.75 -18.22
N ALA A 232 2.76 -16.72 -19.49
CA ALA A 232 3.65 -17.04 -20.60
C ALA A 232 4.83 -16.07 -20.65
N MET A 233 4.56 -14.76 -20.63
CA MET A 233 5.59 -13.71 -20.59
C MET A 233 6.56 -13.89 -19.41
N MET A 234 6.04 -14.13 -18.20
CA MET A 234 6.87 -14.34 -17.01
C MET A 234 7.79 -15.57 -17.11
N ASN A 235 7.34 -16.63 -17.79
CA ASN A 235 8.13 -17.85 -17.98
C ASN A 235 9.17 -17.70 -19.09
N GLU A 236 8.79 -17.11 -20.22
CA GLU A 236 9.64 -16.87 -21.39
C GLU A 236 10.82 -15.96 -21.03
N ASN A 237 10.56 -14.89 -20.27
CA ASN A 237 11.60 -13.98 -19.79
C ASN A 237 12.37 -14.52 -18.57
N GLY A 238 12.00 -15.69 -18.02
CA GLY A 238 12.63 -16.28 -16.84
C GLY A 238 12.29 -15.60 -15.51
N TYR A 239 11.47 -14.54 -15.51
CA TYR A 239 11.07 -13.78 -14.32
C TYR A 239 10.42 -14.64 -13.23
N SER A 240 9.64 -15.66 -13.59
CA SER A 240 9.07 -16.60 -12.61
C SER A 240 10.15 -17.35 -11.83
N ARG A 241 11.20 -17.81 -12.52
CA ARG A 241 12.32 -18.52 -11.86
C ARG A 241 13.14 -17.56 -11.01
N GLU A 242 13.36 -16.32 -11.49
CA GLU A 242 14.03 -15.29 -10.69
C GLU A 242 13.29 -15.01 -9.39
N PHE A 243 11.99 -14.74 -9.49
CA PHE A 243 11.15 -14.49 -8.32
C PHE A 243 11.23 -15.66 -7.31
N GLN A 244 11.14 -16.90 -7.79
CA GLN A 244 11.23 -18.11 -6.96
C GLN A 244 12.59 -18.34 -6.29
N ARG A 245 13.67 -17.71 -6.81
CA ARG A 245 15.01 -17.68 -6.17
C ARG A 245 15.11 -16.60 -5.11
N TYR A 246 14.36 -15.51 -5.24
CA TYR A 246 14.41 -14.38 -4.31
C TYR A 246 13.43 -14.54 -3.15
N ALA A 247 12.24 -15.10 -3.38
CA ALA A 247 11.22 -15.19 -2.35
C ALA A 247 10.31 -16.42 -2.49
N GLU A 248 9.65 -16.75 -1.40
CA GLU A 248 8.49 -17.63 -1.35
C GLU A 248 7.32 -16.91 -0.69
N CYS A 249 6.11 -17.14 -1.20
CA CYS A 249 4.92 -16.44 -0.74
C CYS A 249 3.78 -17.43 -0.53
N GLY A 250 3.01 -17.20 0.55
CA GLY A 250 1.80 -17.94 0.84
C GLY A 250 0.64 -17.64 -0.11
N SER A 251 -0.55 -18.09 0.30
CA SER A 251 -1.82 -17.80 -0.37
C SER A 251 -2.16 -16.31 -0.33
N GLU A 252 -3.04 -15.89 -1.24
CA GLU A 252 -3.54 -14.52 -1.33
C GLU A 252 -4.78 -14.35 -0.44
N SER A 253 -4.84 -13.25 0.30
CA SER A 253 -6.03 -12.81 1.03
C SER A 253 -6.59 -11.55 0.36
N THR A 254 -7.85 -11.61 -0.07
CA THR A 254 -8.52 -10.53 -0.81
C THR A 254 -9.46 -9.74 0.10
N TYR A 255 -9.36 -8.41 0.04
CA TYR A 255 -10.20 -7.48 0.78
C TYR A 255 -10.82 -6.45 -0.16
N ARG A 256 -12.01 -5.98 0.22
CA ARG A 256 -12.62 -4.77 -0.35
C ARG A 256 -11.89 -3.59 0.25
N VAL A 257 -11.52 -2.61 -0.56
CA VAL A 257 -10.87 -1.38 -0.09
C VAL A 257 -11.70 -0.14 -0.46
N GLU A 258 -11.81 0.81 0.47
CA GLU A 258 -12.12 2.22 0.18
C GLU A 258 -10.90 3.07 0.55
N TRP A 259 -10.35 3.80 -0.40
CA TRP A 259 -9.31 4.81 -0.16
C TRP A 259 -9.99 6.09 0.29
N LEU A 260 -9.94 6.41 1.58
CA LEU A 260 -10.73 7.51 2.15
C LEU A 260 -10.15 8.88 1.80
N TYR A 261 -8.84 9.05 2.01
CA TYR A 261 -8.15 10.30 1.75
C TYR A 261 -6.63 10.12 1.70
N ASN A 262 -5.98 11.11 1.10
CA ASN A 262 -4.55 11.34 1.17
C ASN A 262 -4.35 12.84 1.46
N SER A 263 -4.01 13.24 2.68
CA SER A 263 -3.86 14.67 3.01
C SER A 263 -2.63 15.32 2.35
N ASN A 264 -1.81 14.53 1.64
CA ASN A 264 -0.72 15.02 0.80
C ASN A 264 -1.22 15.69 -0.49
N GLU A 265 -2.43 15.37 -0.93
CA GLU A 265 -3.04 15.90 -2.14
C GLU A 265 -3.94 17.08 -1.76
N GLY A 266 -3.32 18.26 -1.67
CA GLY A 266 -3.97 19.56 -1.56
C GLY A 266 -4.09 20.24 -2.91
#